data_AF-A0A935ICR7-F1
#
_entry.id   AF-A0A935ICR7-F1
#
_cell.length_a   1.000
_cell.length_b   1.000
_cell.length_c   1.000
_cell.angle_alpha   90.00
_cell.angle_beta   90.00
_cell.angle_gamma   90.00
#
_symmetry.space_group_name_H-M   'P 1'
#
loop_
_entity.id
_entity.type
_entity.pdbx_description
1 polymer ?
#
loop_
_entity_poly.entity_id
_entity_poly.type
_entity_poly.pdbx_seq_one_letter_code
_entity_poly.pdbx_strand_id
1 'polypeptide(L)'
;MTAFFEKSWGAFVAAFIGSLMALVMIPLLFILWQQIYEIYDDHNPPVVINLAAHEMASADNRHMRFQVTRHDDCDFLKMQGYSGKSPLQMQPSAVRRADGEPPIDYPLGITVLSSTWALYPVHGPEIRLQGYYACGSRIVRPVLLETRLNLNGQSD
;
A
#
# COMPACT_ATOMS: atom_id res chain seq x y z
N MET A 1 -59.24 -14.87 16.92
CA MET A 1 -57.92 -14.85 16.23
C MET A 1 -57.48 -13.45 15.76
N THR A 2 -58.30 -12.41 15.88
CA THR A 2 -57.97 -11.03 15.45
C THR A 2 -57.19 -10.21 16.49
N ALA A 3 -57.50 -10.36 17.79
CA ALA A 3 -56.86 -9.59 18.86
C ALA A 3 -55.37 -9.92 19.11
N PHE A 4 -54.90 -11.11 18.69
CA PHE A 4 -53.50 -11.48 18.81
C PHE A 4 -52.64 -10.77 17.75
N PHE A 5 -53.20 -10.55 16.56
CA PHE A 5 -52.54 -9.85 15.45
C PHE A 5 -52.36 -8.35 15.71
N GLU A 6 -53.35 -7.67 16.30
CA GLU A 6 -53.22 -6.24 16.64
C GLU A 6 -52.15 -5.99 17.71
N LYS A 7 -52.01 -6.88 18.69
CA LYS A 7 -51.07 -6.71 19.81
C LYS A 7 -49.62 -7.04 19.41
N SER A 8 -49.41 -7.96 18.47
CA SER A 8 -48.08 -8.33 17.97
C SER A 8 -47.57 -7.44 16.83
N TRP A 9 -48.44 -6.65 16.19
CA TRP A 9 -48.08 -5.82 15.04
C TRP A 9 -47.00 -4.77 15.36
N GLY A 10 -47.11 -4.09 16.51
CA GLY A 10 -46.11 -3.10 16.93
C GLY A 10 -44.72 -3.72 17.14
N ALA A 11 -44.66 -4.91 17.74
CA ALA A 11 -43.39 -5.64 17.95
C ALA A 11 -42.79 -6.13 16.63
N PHE A 12 -43.62 -6.59 15.69
CA PHE A 12 -43.19 -6.98 14.35
C PHE A 12 -42.62 -5.79 13.56
N VAL A 13 -43.31 -4.64 13.56
CA VAL A 13 -42.84 -3.42 12.87
C VAL A 13 -41.53 -2.93 13.49
N ALA A 14 -41.40 -2.93 14.81
CA ALA A 14 -40.15 -2.55 15.48
C ALA A 14 -38.99 -3.49 15.12
N ALA A 15 -39.22 -4.81 15.12
CA ALA A 15 -38.20 -5.79 14.73
C ALA A 15 -37.83 -5.67 13.24
N PHE A 16 -38.80 -5.42 12.36
CA PHE A 16 -38.56 -5.22 10.94
C PHE A 16 -37.75 -3.95 10.65
N ILE A 17 -38.11 -2.82 11.28
CA ILE A 17 -37.34 -1.56 11.18
C ILE A 17 -35.93 -1.74 11.76
N GLY A 18 -35.81 -2.41 12.91
CA GLY A 18 -34.51 -2.72 13.52
C GLY A 18 -33.63 -3.58 12.61
N SER A 19 -34.21 -4.59 11.96
CA SER A 19 -33.50 -5.42 10.98
C SER A 19 -33.10 -4.65 9.73
N LEU A 20 -33.96 -3.75 9.22
CA LEU A 20 -33.66 -2.88 8.08
C LEU A 20 -32.52 -1.91 8.40
N MET A 21 -32.55 -1.30 9.58
CA MET A 21 -31.47 -0.44 10.09
C MET A 21 -30.16 -1.20 10.20
N ALA A 22 -30.18 -2.43 10.74
CA ALA A 22 -29.00 -3.27 10.83
C ALA A 22 -28.42 -3.62 9.45
N LEU A 23 -29.28 -3.96 8.48
CA LEU A 23 -28.85 -4.26 7.11
C LEU A 23 -28.18 -3.06 6.42
N VAL A 24 -28.55 -1.83 6.76
CA VAL A 24 -27.90 -0.61 6.25
C VAL A 24 -26.62 -0.27 7.02
N MET A 25 -26.61 -0.50 8.35
CA MET A 25 -25.47 -0.16 9.20
C MET A 25 -24.28 -1.11 9.03
N ILE A 26 -24.51 -2.40 8.77
CA ILE A 26 -23.43 -3.39 8.55
C ILE A 26 -22.47 -2.97 7.42
N PRO A 27 -22.92 -2.65 6.18
CA PRO A 27 -22.01 -2.23 5.12
C PRO A 27 -21.33 -0.88 5.43
N LEU A 28 -21.99 0.05 6.12
CA LEU A 28 -21.38 1.31 6.56
C LEU A 28 -20.23 1.08 7.55
N LEU A 29 -20.42 0.22 8.54
CA LEU A 29 -19.39 -0.13 9.50
C LEU A 29 -18.21 -0.82 8.81
N PHE A 30 -18.47 -1.66 7.81
CA PHE A 30 -17.41 -2.30 7.03
C PHE A 30 -16.55 -1.29 6.26
N ILE A 31 -17.18 -0.29 5.62
CA ILE A 31 -16.45 0.78 4.90
C ILE A 31 -15.61 1.61 5.87
N LEU A 32 -16.20 2.04 7.00
CA LEU A 32 -15.48 2.82 8.02
C LEU A 32 -14.29 2.04 8.58
N TRP A 33 -14.49 0.74 8.85
CA TRP A 33 -13.43 -0.15 9.30
C TRP A 33 -12.29 -0.18 8.28
N GLN A 34 -12.58 -0.41 6.99
CA GLN A 34 -11.55 -0.41 5.95
C GLN A 34 -10.75 0.90 5.90
N GLN A 35 -11.42 2.06 5.96
CA GLN A 35 -10.75 3.35 5.94
C GLN A 35 -9.81 3.56 7.13
N ILE A 36 -10.23 3.12 8.33
CA ILE A 36 -9.40 3.22 9.54
C ILE A 36 -8.13 2.37 9.39
N TYR A 37 -8.24 1.15 8.84
CA TYR A 37 -7.07 0.30 8.60
C TYR A 37 -6.13 0.86 7.55
N GLU A 38 -6.66 1.46 6.47
CA GLU A 38 -5.83 2.12 5.46
C GLU A 38 -5.02 3.27 6.08
N ILE A 39 -5.66 4.12 6.89
CA ILE A 39 -4.97 5.21 7.59
C ILE A 39 -3.92 4.66 8.56
N TYR A 40 -4.27 3.61 9.30
CA TYR A 40 -3.35 2.97 10.25
C TYR A 40 -2.10 2.42 9.56
N ASP A 41 -2.30 1.70 8.45
CA ASP A 41 -1.22 1.08 7.66
C ASP A 41 -0.33 2.12 6.97
N ASP A 42 -0.89 3.26 6.54
CA ASP A 42 -0.10 4.35 5.99
C ASP A 42 0.78 5.02 7.06
N HIS A 43 0.33 5.09 8.32
CA HIS A 43 1.11 5.64 9.43
C HIS A 43 2.09 4.63 10.03
N ASN A 44 1.77 3.33 9.98
CA ASN A 44 2.58 2.25 10.53
C ASN A 44 2.81 1.19 9.43
N PRO A 45 3.61 1.50 8.40
CA PRO A 45 3.84 0.57 7.32
C PRO A 45 4.67 -0.62 7.81
N PRO A 46 4.41 -1.84 7.31
CA PRO A 46 5.16 -3.05 7.72
C PRO A 46 6.65 -2.97 7.36
N VAL A 47 6.99 -2.12 6.40
CA VAL A 47 8.37 -1.87 5.93
C VAL A 47 8.52 -0.39 5.61
N VAL A 48 9.62 0.20 6.07
CA VAL A 48 10.07 1.54 5.67
C VAL A 48 11.31 1.39 4.80
N ILE A 49 11.36 2.11 3.68
CA ILE A 49 12.57 2.16 2.84
C ILE A 49 13.08 3.60 2.75
N ASN A 50 14.39 3.74 2.76
CA ASN A 50 15.06 5.00 2.43
C ASN A 50 15.94 4.78 1.21
N LEU A 51 15.98 5.74 0.29
CA LEU A 51 16.84 5.67 -0.87
C LEU A 51 18.30 5.82 -0.42
N ALA A 52 19.10 4.78 -0.60
CA ALA A 52 20.50 4.76 -0.20
C ALA A 52 21.42 5.21 -1.33
N ALA A 53 21.10 4.78 -2.56
CA ALA A 53 21.82 5.17 -3.76
C ALA A 53 20.89 5.05 -4.97
N HIS A 54 21.12 5.89 -5.97
CA HIS A 54 20.50 5.73 -7.27
C HIS A 54 21.51 6.05 -8.38
N GLU A 55 21.46 5.30 -9.46
CA GLU A 55 22.30 5.50 -10.62
C GLU A 55 21.48 5.39 -11.91
N MET A 56 21.90 6.15 -12.90
CA MET A 56 21.30 6.14 -14.23
C MET A 56 21.94 5.01 -15.04
N ALA A 57 21.20 3.91 -15.22
CA ALA A 57 21.65 2.80 -16.07
C ALA A 57 21.43 3.11 -17.56
N SER A 58 20.35 3.81 -17.89
CA SER A 58 20.03 4.33 -19.22
C SER A 58 19.09 5.55 -19.11
N ALA A 59 18.72 6.18 -20.23
CA ALA A 59 17.79 7.30 -20.27
C ALA A 59 16.49 6.99 -19.49
N ASP A 60 15.93 5.79 -19.71
CA ASP A 60 14.63 5.39 -19.16
C ASP A 60 14.75 4.33 -18.05
N ASN A 61 15.96 3.93 -17.66
CA ASN A 61 16.19 2.91 -16.64
C ASN A 61 17.01 3.48 -15.48
N ARG A 62 16.49 3.32 -14.27
CA ARG A 62 17.14 3.75 -13.02
C ARG A 62 17.39 2.56 -12.13
N HIS A 63 18.63 2.43 -11.69
CA HIS A 63 19.00 1.48 -10.65
C HIS A 63 18.97 2.19 -9.31
N MET A 64 18.39 1.54 -8.31
CA MET A 64 18.20 2.08 -6.97
C MET A 64 18.59 1.04 -5.94
N ARG A 65 19.18 1.48 -4.84
CA ARG A 65 19.42 0.68 -3.65
C ARG A 65 18.75 1.35 -2.47
N PHE A 66 18.16 0.55 -1.61
CA PHE A 66 17.36 1.02 -0.49
C PHE A 66 17.95 0.54 0.82
N GLN A 67 17.90 1.37 1.86
CA GLN A 67 17.95 0.92 3.24
C GLN A 67 16.55 0.49 3.62
N VAL A 68 16.36 -0.80 3.87
CA VAL A 68 15.07 -1.42 4.17
C VAL A 68 15.01 -1.75 5.64
N THR A 69 13.99 -1.28 6.35
CA THR A 69 13.72 -1.63 7.74
C THR A 69 12.35 -2.28 7.81
N ARG A 70 12.29 -3.53 8.24
CA ARG A 70 11.04 -4.28 8.41
C ARG A 70 10.56 -4.18 9.86
N HIS A 71 9.32 -3.76 10.04
CA HIS A 71 8.68 -3.58 11.34
C HIS A 71 7.70 -4.71 11.68
N ASP A 72 7.04 -5.29 10.67
CA ASP A 72 6.04 -6.34 10.86
C ASP A 72 6.33 -7.60 10.05
N ASP A 73 5.81 -8.73 10.53
CA ASP A 73 5.93 -10.03 9.88
C ASP A 73 4.88 -10.19 8.76
N CYS A 74 5.10 -9.45 7.66
CA CYS A 74 4.34 -9.58 6.43
C CYS A 74 5.23 -10.04 5.28
N ASP A 75 4.69 -10.86 4.38
CA ASP A 75 5.43 -11.38 3.22
C ASP A 75 5.42 -10.34 2.09
N PHE A 76 6.58 -10.04 1.53
CA PHE A 76 6.68 -9.11 0.41
C PHE A 76 6.28 -9.76 -0.92
N LEU A 77 5.25 -9.21 -1.56
CA LEU A 77 4.72 -9.75 -2.82
C LEU A 77 5.37 -9.10 -4.04
N LYS A 78 5.37 -7.76 -4.08
CA LYS A 78 5.90 -6.98 -5.21
C LYS A 78 6.04 -5.50 -4.86
N MET A 79 6.81 -4.79 -5.68
CA MET A 79 6.87 -3.34 -5.69
C MET A 79 6.26 -2.81 -7.00
N GLN A 80 5.47 -1.74 -6.90
CA GLN A 80 4.99 -0.98 -8.05
C GLN A 80 5.65 0.40 -8.02
N GLY A 81 6.18 0.82 -9.17
CA GLY A 81 6.73 2.16 -9.34
C GLY A 81 5.79 3.06 -10.11
N TYR A 82 5.95 4.34 -9.85
CA TYR A 82 5.39 5.43 -10.64
C TYR A 82 6.50 6.46 -10.83
N SER A 83 6.60 7.02 -12.03
CA SER A 83 7.51 8.12 -12.31
C SER A 83 6.86 9.20 -13.16
N GLY A 84 7.27 10.45 -13.00
CA GLY A 84 6.63 11.56 -13.68
C GLY A 84 7.38 12.87 -13.56
N LYS A 85 6.85 13.90 -14.23
CA LYS A 85 7.37 15.28 -14.14
C LYS A 85 6.90 16.01 -12.89
N SER A 86 5.78 15.59 -12.33
CA SER A 86 5.15 16.10 -11.11
C SER A 86 4.30 14.99 -10.47
N PRO A 87 3.91 15.11 -9.20
CA PRO A 87 3.02 14.14 -8.54
C PRO A 87 1.68 13.94 -9.26
N LEU A 88 1.20 14.94 -10.00
CA LEU A 88 -0.04 14.88 -10.78
C LEU A 88 0.14 14.24 -12.17
N GLN A 89 1.38 14.09 -12.65
CA GLN A 89 1.72 13.55 -13.97
C GLN A 89 2.54 12.26 -13.85
N MET A 90 2.17 11.42 -12.88
CA MET A 90 2.78 10.12 -12.63
C MET A 90 2.29 9.10 -13.67
N GLN A 91 3.22 8.33 -14.21
CA GLN A 91 2.96 7.19 -15.10
C GLN A 91 3.50 5.91 -14.45
N PRO A 92 2.84 4.76 -14.67
CA PRO A 92 3.26 3.50 -14.08
C PRO A 92 4.62 3.05 -14.64
N SER A 93 5.49 2.63 -13.74
CA SER A 93 6.82 2.10 -14.03
C SER A 93 6.97 0.72 -13.41
N ALA A 94 7.55 -0.23 -14.14
CA ALA A 94 7.88 -1.53 -13.60
C ALA A 94 9.05 -1.40 -12.63
N VAL A 95 8.95 -2.11 -11.50
CA VAL A 95 10.02 -2.21 -10.50
C VAL A 95 10.35 -3.67 -10.30
N ARG A 96 11.61 -4.03 -10.50
CA ARG A 96 12.10 -5.40 -10.34
C ARG A 96 13.52 -5.38 -9.81
N ARG A 97 13.98 -6.47 -9.21
CA ARG A 97 15.40 -6.58 -8.89
C ARG A 97 16.22 -6.56 -10.18
N ALA A 98 17.35 -5.87 -10.16
CA ALA A 98 18.20 -5.68 -11.33
C ALA A 98 18.87 -6.98 -11.77
N ASP A 99 19.03 -7.93 -10.84
CA ASP A 99 19.53 -9.29 -11.09
C ASP A 99 18.45 -10.25 -11.64
N GLY A 100 17.17 -9.85 -11.68
CA GLY A 100 16.07 -10.66 -12.19
C GLY A 100 15.55 -11.72 -11.21
N GLU A 101 16.14 -11.82 -10.02
CA GLU A 101 15.72 -12.75 -8.98
C GLU A 101 14.40 -12.30 -8.33
N PRO A 102 13.65 -13.21 -7.68
CA PRO A 102 12.41 -12.85 -7.00
C PRO A 102 12.66 -11.90 -5.83
N PRO A 103 11.63 -11.16 -5.37
CA PRO A 103 11.72 -10.35 -4.18
C PRO A 103 12.24 -11.13 -2.96
N ILE A 104 13.05 -10.48 -2.12
CA ILE A 104 13.59 -11.06 -0.89
C ILE A 104 12.93 -10.38 0.30
N ASP A 105 12.51 -11.19 1.28
CA ASP A 105 12.13 -10.72 2.60
C ASP A 105 13.36 -10.54 3.49
N TYR A 106 13.44 -9.36 4.12
CA TYR A 106 14.48 -9.05 5.08
C TYR A 106 14.04 -9.44 6.50
N PRO A 107 15.00 -9.77 7.39
CA PRO A 107 14.70 -10.05 8.80
C PRO A 107 14.07 -8.83 9.50
N LEU A 108 13.21 -9.12 10.48
CA LEU A 108 12.47 -8.13 11.24
C LEU A 108 13.37 -7.35 12.22
N GLY A 109 13.11 -6.05 12.38
CA GLY A 109 13.74 -5.20 13.39
C GLY A 109 15.16 -4.73 13.06
N ILE A 110 15.71 -5.07 11.90
CA ILE A 110 17.01 -4.57 11.45
C ILE A 110 16.91 -3.80 10.14
N THR A 111 17.80 -2.83 9.96
CA THR A 111 17.97 -2.11 8.69
C THR A 111 19.00 -2.83 7.83
N VAL A 112 18.60 -3.23 6.61
CA VAL A 112 19.47 -3.92 5.65
C VAL A 112 19.59 -3.10 4.38
N LEU A 113 20.79 -3.09 3.78
CA LEU A 113 20.97 -2.53 2.44
C LEU A 113 20.49 -3.54 1.40
N SER A 114 19.52 -3.12 0.59
CA SER A 114 18.92 -3.99 -0.42
C SER A 114 19.88 -4.34 -1.56
N SER A 115 19.52 -5.39 -2.30
CA SER A 115 19.99 -5.58 -3.68
C SER A 115 19.61 -4.38 -4.55
N THR A 116 20.23 -4.26 -5.72
CA THR A 116 19.86 -3.23 -6.69
C THR A 116 18.50 -3.55 -7.31
N TRP A 117 17.65 -2.53 -7.41
CA TRP A 117 16.34 -2.56 -8.06
C TRP A 117 16.37 -1.69 -9.30
N ALA A 118 15.79 -2.18 -10.39
CA ALA A 118 15.61 -1.45 -11.63
C ALA A 118 14.18 -0.91 -11.72
N LEU A 119 14.05 0.38 -12.04
CA LEU A 119 12.81 1.07 -12.36
C LEU A 119 12.82 1.45 -13.85
N TYR A 120 11.79 1.02 -14.57
CA TYR A 120 11.65 1.26 -16.01
C TYR A 120 10.20 1.15 -16.48
N PRO A 121 9.74 1.96 -17.45
CA PRO A 121 10.39 3.17 -17.96
C PRO A 121 10.31 4.32 -16.96
N VAL A 122 11.26 5.25 -17.01
CA VAL A 122 11.31 6.45 -16.16
C VAL A 122 10.85 7.67 -16.95
N HIS A 123 9.74 8.28 -16.52
CA HIS A 123 9.07 9.36 -17.24
C HIS A 123 9.42 10.77 -16.72
N GLY A 124 10.16 10.87 -15.60
CA GLY A 124 10.62 12.12 -15.04
C GLY A 124 11.31 11.96 -13.68
N PRO A 125 11.68 13.07 -13.02
CA PRO A 125 12.43 13.05 -11.76
C PRO A 125 11.61 12.67 -10.54
N GLU A 126 10.28 12.85 -10.56
CA GLU A 126 9.42 12.43 -9.45
C GLU A 126 9.25 10.92 -9.50
N ILE A 127 9.45 10.26 -8.36
CA ILE A 127 9.29 8.82 -8.21
C ILE A 127 8.47 8.51 -6.98
N ARG A 128 7.51 7.60 -7.14
CA ARG A 128 6.77 7.00 -6.04
C ARG A 128 6.84 5.48 -6.13
N LEU A 129 7.19 4.84 -5.02
CA LEU A 129 7.24 3.39 -4.91
C LEU A 129 6.18 2.93 -3.90
N GLN A 130 5.38 1.96 -4.31
CA GLN A 130 4.37 1.33 -3.48
C GLN A 130 4.73 -0.15 -3.30
N GLY A 131 4.72 -0.60 -2.04
CA GLY A 131 4.91 -2.01 -1.71
C GLY A 131 3.57 -2.75 -1.67
N TYR A 132 3.59 -4.05 -1.93
CA TYR A 132 2.47 -4.95 -1.69
C TYR A 132 2.93 -6.03 -0.74
N TYR A 133 2.28 -6.12 0.42
CA TYR A 133 2.62 -7.08 1.46
C TYR A 133 1.40 -7.92 1.82
N ALA A 134 1.60 -9.21 2.03
CA ALA A 134 0.59 -10.10 2.63
C ALA A 134 0.83 -10.16 4.14
N CYS A 135 -0.09 -9.57 4.90
CA CYS A 135 -0.06 -9.57 6.37
C CYS A 135 -1.18 -10.50 6.86
N GLY A 136 -0.92 -11.81 6.93
CA GLY A 136 -1.95 -12.81 7.26
C GLY A 136 -3.07 -12.85 6.21
N SER A 137 -4.29 -12.44 6.57
CA SER A 137 -5.46 -12.48 5.67
C SER A 137 -5.71 -11.18 4.90
N ARG A 138 -4.84 -10.17 5.02
CA ARG A 138 -5.01 -8.86 4.38
C ARG A 138 -3.81 -8.49 3.51
N ILE A 139 -4.07 -7.70 2.46
CA ILE A 139 -3.04 -7.11 1.61
C ILE A 139 -2.85 -5.64 2.02
N VAL A 140 -1.63 -5.29 2.41
CA VAL A 140 -1.25 -3.93 2.82
C VAL A 140 -0.43 -3.30 1.69
N ARG A 141 -0.73 -2.03 1.37
CA ARG A 141 -0.18 -1.35 0.18
C ARG A 141 0.44 0.01 0.51
N PRO A 142 1.46 0.05 1.38
CA PRO A 142 2.01 1.31 1.85
C PRO A 142 2.80 2.02 0.75
N VAL A 143 2.80 3.35 0.79
CA VAL A 143 3.78 4.14 0.05
C VAL A 143 5.12 3.98 0.74
N LEU A 144 6.08 3.41 0.04
CA LEU A 144 7.40 3.12 0.60
C LEU A 144 8.37 4.30 0.41
N LEU A 145 8.28 4.98 -0.73
CA LEU A 145 9.14 6.10 -1.06
C LEU A 145 8.36 7.07 -1.95
N GLU A 146 8.46 8.35 -1.64
CA GLU A 146 8.06 9.44 -2.53
C GLU A 146 9.18 10.46 -2.52
N THR A 147 9.88 10.59 -3.64
CA THR A 147 11.07 11.43 -3.74
C THR A 147 11.23 11.99 -5.14
N ARG A 148 11.92 13.12 -5.20
CA ARG A 148 12.38 13.70 -6.44
C ARG A 148 13.85 13.37 -6.63
N LEU A 149 14.18 12.58 -7.64
CA LEU A 149 15.56 12.31 -7.98
C LEU A 149 16.20 13.52 -8.64
N ASN A 150 17.40 13.87 -8.16
CA ASN A 150 18.26 14.80 -8.86
C ASN A 150 18.85 14.07 -10.08
N LEU A 151 18.52 14.54 -11.29
CA LEU A 151 18.90 13.87 -12.55
C LEU A 151 20.41 13.87 -12.81
N ASN A 152 21.19 14.57 -11.97
CA ASN A 152 22.64 14.67 -12.06
C ASN A 152 23.41 13.65 -11.19
N GLY A 153 22.73 12.71 -10.52
CA GLY A 153 23.41 11.59 -9.84
C GLY A 153 24.13 11.93 -8.54
N GLN A 154 23.77 13.04 -7.87
CA GLN A 154 24.18 13.34 -6.49
C GLN A 154 22.94 13.38 -5.59
N SER A 155 22.89 12.45 -4.64
CA SER A 155 22.06 12.55 -3.43
C SER A 155 22.69 13.57 -2.49
N ASP A 156 21.90 14.51 -1.97
CA ASP A 156 22.26 15.31 -0.80
C ASP A 156 22.33 14.45 0.46
#